data_AF-A0A7V5T5R8-F1
#
_entry.id   AF-A0A7V5T5R8-F1
#
_cell.length_a   1.000
_cell.length_b   1.000
_cell.length_c   1.000
_cell.angle_alpha   90.00
_cell.angle_beta   90.00
_cell.angle_gamma   90.00
#
_symmetry.space_group_name_H-M   'P 1'
#
loop_
_entity.id
_entity.type
_entity.pdbx_description
1 polymer ?
#
loop_
_entity_poly.entity_id
_entity_poly.type
_entity_poly.pdbx_seq_one_letter_code
_entity_poly.pdbx_strand_id
1 'polypeptide(L)'
;MKTLVAAVLGAWLLGSLVIAFIATQNFRTVDRVLRGASERPELAERLKRVGTADARLLLRHLASEMNRFYFRAWGWSQLLLALVALVGLWGGGIHDRVVRGSVLVMVAIVLIAALHITPEVVTIGRRFDFAPRDPPPPDFARFWRLHMAYTLLDFVKLGMGVVALFRLARLPS
;
A
#
# COMPACT_ATOMS: atom_id res chain seq x y z
N MET A 1 6.89 27.47 -7.83
CA MET A 1 5.89 26.48 -7.35
C MET A 1 5.89 25.16 -8.13
N LYS A 2 6.06 25.19 -9.46
CA LYS A 2 6.13 23.99 -10.33
C LYS A 2 7.06 22.88 -9.82
N THR A 3 8.29 23.22 -9.41
CA THR A 3 9.29 22.26 -8.89
C THR A 3 8.81 21.57 -7.60
N LEU A 4 8.16 22.30 -6.70
CA LEU A 4 7.60 21.73 -5.48
C LEU A 4 6.51 20.69 -5.81
N VAL A 5 5.57 21.05 -6.69
CA VAL A 5 4.51 20.13 -7.12
C VAL A 5 5.11 18.89 -7.79
N ALA A 6 6.13 19.04 -8.62
CA ALA A 6 6.83 17.92 -9.25
C ALA A 6 7.50 17.01 -8.19
N ALA A 7 8.19 17.59 -7.20
CA ALA A 7 8.83 16.83 -6.12
C ALA A 7 7.80 16.06 -5.28
N VAL A 8 6.66 16.68 -4.95
CA VAL A 8 5.58 16.05 -4.18
C VAL A 8 4.94 14.91 -4.96
N LEU A 9 4.64 15.10 -6.25
CA LEU A 9 4.12 14.03 -7.10
C LEU A 9 5.12 12.88 -7.25
N GLY A 10 6.40 13.18 -7.42
CA GLY A 10 7.46 12.17 -7.47
C GLY A 10 7.55 11.36 -6.18
N ALA A 11 7.54 12.04 -5.02
CA ALA A 11 7.53 11.38 -3.70
C ALA A 11 6.28 10.51 -3.50
N TRP A 12 5.12 10.95 -3.97
CA TRP A 12 3.87 10.19 -3.89
C TRP A 12 3.92 8.91 -4.74
N LEU A 13 4.42 8.99 -5.98
CA LEU A 13 4.60 7.82 -6.83
C LEU A 13 5.62 6.84 -6.23
N LEU A 14 6.80 7.33 -5.84
CA LEU A 14 7.85 6.51 -5.25
C LEU A 14 7.37 5.83 -3.97
N GLY A 15 6.70 6.56 -3.07
CA GLY A 15 6.18 5.99 -1.84
C GLY A 15 5.16 4.87 -2.07
N SER A 16 4.34 4.96 -3.13
CA SER A 16 3.41 3.88 -3.50
C SER A 16 4.17 2.61 -3.92
N LEU A 17 5.23 2.76 -4.72
CA LEU A 17 6.10 1.65 -5.11
C LEU A 17 6.85 1.03 -3.91
N VAL A 18 7.35 1.87 -3.01
CA VAL A 18 8.03 1.44 -1.78
C VAL A 18 7.08 0.63 -0.89
N ILE A 19 5.83 1.07 -0.73
CA ILE A 19 4.85 0.33 0.09
C ILE A 19 4.48 -1.00 -0.55
N ALA A 20 4.31 -1.06 -1.87
CA ALA A 20 4.10 -2.33 -2.58
C ALA A 20 5.28 -3.31 -2.39
N PHE A 21 6.51 -2.79 -2.44
CA PHE A 21 7.72 -3.56 -2.17
C PHE A 21 7.77 -4.06 -0.72
N ILE A 22 7.58 -3.17 0.27
CA ILE A 22 7.57 -3.53 1.71
C ILE A 22 6.51 -4.60 1.99
N ALA A 23 5.31 -4.45 1.46
CA ALA A 23 4.22 -5.40 1.67
C ALA A 23 4.58 -6.81 1.20
N THR A 24 5.22 -6.89 0.03
CA THR A 24 5.73 -8.14 -0.54
C THR A 24 6.87 -8.72 0.29
N GLN A 25 7.81 -7.88 0.73
CA GLN A 25 8.96 -8.32 1.51
C GLN A 25 8.59 -8.80 2.92
N ASN A 26 7.56 -8.23 3.55
CA ASN A 26 7.10 -8.69 4.87
C ASN A 26 6.66 -10.16 4.82
N PHE A 27 5.88 -10.55 3.81
CA PHE A 27 5.49 -11.96 3.64
C PHE A 27 6.66 -12.86 3.24
N ARG A 28 7.54 -12.40 2.33
CA ARG A 28 8.75 -13.18 1.95
C ARG A 28 9.71 -13.39 3.12
N THR A 29 9.75 -12.44 4.05
CA THR A 29 10.59 -12.54 5.26
C THR A 29 10.16 -13.71 6.15
N VAL A 30 8.87 -14.06 6.19
CA VAL A 30 8.39 -15.25 6.91
C VAL A 30 9.10 -16.51 6.40
N ASP A 31 9.11 -16.72 5.08
CA ASP A 31 9.76 -17.90 4.50
C ASP A 31 11.29 -17.84 4.60
N ARG A 32 11.88 -16.65 4.67
CA ARG A 32 13.32 -16.47 4.93
C ARG A 32 13.68 -16.88 6.36
N VAL A 33 12.90 -16.45 7.35
CA VAL A 33 13.10 -16.79 8.77
C VAL A 33 12.93 -18.30 8.99
N LEU A 34 11.89 -18.90 8.42
CA LEU A 34 11.64 -20.34 8.59
C LEU A 34 12.70 -21.20 7.91
N ARG A 35 13.18 -20.82 6.71
CA ARG A 35 14.26 -21.55 6.02
C ARG A 35 15.62 -21.37 6.68
N GLY A 36 15.93 -20.17 7.14
CA GLY A 36 17.19 -19.88 7.85
C GLY A 36 17.24 -20.43 9.28
N ALA A 37 16.16 -21.01 9.79
CA ALA A 37 16.12 -21.58 11.13
C ALA A 37 17.16 -22.70 11.33
N SER A 38 17.42 -23.52 10.31
CA SER A 38 18.43 -24.59 10.38
C SER A 38 19.85 -24.07 10.61
N GLU A 39 20.13 -22.82 10.25
CA GLU A 39 21.44 -22.18 10.41
C GLU A 39 21.60 -21.49 11.77
N ARG A 40 20.54 -21.44 12.60
CA ARG A 40 20.50 -20.73 13.88
C ARG A 40 19.98 -21.68 14.99
N PRO A 41 20.88 -22.36 15.73
CA PRO A 41 20.49 -23.40 16.69
C PRO A 41 19.44 -22.94 17.72
N GLU A 42 19.60 -21.73 18.26
CA GLU A 42 18.66 -21.15 19.24
C GLU A 42 17.25 -20.91 18.64
N LEU A 43 17.19 -20.46 17.39
CA LEU A 43 15.93 -20.24 16.69
C LEU A 43 15.27 -21.57 16.34
N ALA A 44 16.04 -22.55 15.86
CA ALA A 44 15.55 -23.90 15.57
C ALA A 44 14.94 -24.55 16.82
N GLU A 45 15.62 -24.45 17.97
CA GLU A 45 15.11 -24.99 19.23
C GLU A 45 13.79 -24.34 19.66
N ARG A 46 13.70 -23.00 19.58
CA ARG A 46 12.46 -22.27 19.92
C ARG A 46 11.33 -22.60 18.95
N LEU A 47 11.61 -22.72 17.65
CA LEU A 47 10.62 -23.09 16.63
C LEU A 47 10.13 -24.54 16.80
N LYS A 48 10.98 -25.47 17.25
CA LYS A 48 10.57 -26.85 17.56
C LYS A 48 9.50 -26.89 18.66
N ARG A 49 9.62 -26.04 19.68
CA ARG A 49 8.63 -25.97 20.79
C ARG A 49 7.25 -25.48 20.34
N VAL A 50 7.21 -24.62 19.32
CA VAL A 50 5.97 -24.06 18.76
C VAL A 50 5.39 -24.95 17.65
N GLY A 51 6.23 -25.69 16.94
CA GLY A 51 5.84 -26.43 15.74
C GLY A 51 5.87 -25.57 14.48
N THR A 52 6.28 -26.17 13.36
CA THR A 52 6.55 -25.43 12.11
C THR A 52 5.30 -24.79 11.50
N ALA A 53 4.14 -25.44 11.62
CA ALA A 53 2.87 -24.93 11.09
C ALA A 53 2.42 -23.68 11.88
N ASP A 54 2.40 -23.78 13.20
CA ASP A 54 1.98 -22.67 14.08
C ASP A 54 2.96 -21.51 14.03
N ALA A 55 4.26 -21.78 13.99
CA ALA A 55 5.27 -20.74 13.80
C ALA A 55 5.05 -19.96 12.49
N ARG A 56 4.73 -20.67 11.39
CA ARG A 56 4.39 -20.02 10.11
C ARG A 56 3.14 -19.18 10.23
N LEU A 57 2.09 -19.65 10.90
CA LEU A 57 0.86 -18.89 11.12
C LEU A 57 1.13 -17.60 11.91
N LEU A 58 1.85 -17.69 13.03
CA LEU A 58 2.21 -16.54 13.87
C LEU A 58 3.05 -15.51 13.10
N LEU A 59 4.07 -15.95 12.37
CA LEU A 59 4.90 -15.04 11.57
C LEU A 59 4.13 -14.39 10.41
N ARG A 60 3.20 -15.11 9.79
CA ARG A 60 2.30 -14.55 8.76
C ARG A 60 1.31 -13.55 9.35
N HIS A 61 0.81 -13.79 10.55
CA HIS A 61 -0.03 -12.84 11.27
C HIS A 61 0.75 -11.55 11.58
N LEU A 62 1.98 -11.67 12.11
CA LEU A 62 2.87 -10.52 12.32
C LEU A 62 3.13 -9.74 11.03
N ALA A 63 3.47 -10.42 9.93
CA ALA A 63 3.66 -9.77 8.62
C ALA A 63 2.38 -9.05 8.14
N SER A 64 1.21 -9.60 8.46
CA SER A 64 -0.08 -8.99 8.13
C SER A 64 -0.34 -7.73 8.96
N GLU A 65 -0.06 -7.74 10.27
CA GLU A 65 -0.17 -6.54 11.12
C GLU A 65 0.84 -5.44 10.71
N MET A 66 2.08 -5.81 10.36
CA MET A 66 3.04 -4.87 9.80
C MET A 66 2.51 -4.23 8.51
N ASN A 67 1.97 -5.03 7.59
CA ASN A 67 1.37 -4.51 6.36
C ASN A 67 0.19 -3.58 6.65
N ARG A 68 -0.73 -3.96 7.55
CA ARG A 68 -1.86 -3.12 7.97
C ARG A 68 -1.39 -1.78 8.50
N PHE A 69 -0.35 -1.78 9.33
CA PHE A 69 0.28 -0.55 9.82
C PHE A 69 0.83 0.30 8.68
N TYR A 70 1.64 -0.26 7.78
CA TYR A 70 2.24 0.48 6.66
C TYR A 70 1.20 1.03 5.68
N PHE A 71 0.17 0.26 5.33
CA PHE A 71 -0.92 0.74 4.46
C PHE A 71 -1.71 1.89 5.11
N ARG A 72 -1.98 1.80 6.42
CA ARG A 72 -2.66 2.89 7.16
C ARG A 72 -1.79 4.14 7.24
N ALA A 73 -0.53 4.00 7.63
CA ALA A 73 0.42 5.12 7.69
C ALA A 73 0.58 5.77 6.31
N TRP A 74 0.72 4.95 5.27
CA TRP A 74 0.80 5.43 3.90
C TRP A 74 -0.47 6.14 3.44
N GLY A 75 -1.66 5.63 3.77
CA GLY A 75 -2.93 6.30 3.51
C GLY A 75 -2.93 7.75 4.03
N TRP A 76 -2.52 7.96 5.28
CA TRP A 76 -2.40 9.30 5.87
C TRP A 76 -1.32 10.15 5.19
N SER A 77 -0.14 9.57 4.91
CA SER A 77 0.93 10.28 4.18
C SER A 77 0.47 10.73 2.80
N GLN A 78 -0.31 9.92 2.09
CA GLN A 78 -0.87 10.29 0.78
C GLN A 78 -1.86 11.46 0.88
N LEU A 79 -2.68 11.52 1.93
CA LEU A 79 -3.59 12.66 2.15
C LEU A 79 -2.81 13.94 2.46
N LEU A 80 -1.70 13.85 3.19
CA LEU A 80 -0.79 14.98 3.39
C LEU A 80 -0.15 15.43 2.06
N LEU A 81 0.38 14.50 1.26
CA LEU A 81 0.95 14.80 -0.05
C LEU A 81 -0.09 15.38 -1.01
N ALA A 82 -1.33 14.88 -0.97
CA ALA A 82 -2.47 15.42 -1.69
C ALA A 82 -2.70 16.88 -1.33
N LEU A 83 -2.79 17.20 -0.04
CA LEU A 83 -2.99 18.58 0.43
C LEU A 83 -1.87 19.50 -0.06
N VAL A 84 -0.61 19.10 0.08
CA VAL A 84 0.53 19.91 -0.38
C VAL A 84 0.50 20.09 -1.91
N ALA A 85 0.16 19.05 -2.67
CA ALA A 85 0.02 19.14 -4.12
C ALA A 85 -1.11 20.10 -4.53
N LEU A 86 -2.28 20.01 -3.90
CA LEU A 86 -3.41 20.91 -4.15
C LEU A 86 -3.06 22.36 -3.79
N VAL A 87 -2.45 22.61 -2.63
CA VAL A 87 -1.98 23.94 -2.24
C VAL A 87 -0.96 24.48 -3.25
N GLY A 88 -0.01 23.65 -3.69
CA GLY A 88 0.97 24.04 -4.71
C GLY A 88 0.35 24.33 -6.08
N LEU A 89 -0.68 23.60 -6.48
CA LEU A 89 -1.36 23.81 -7.77
C LEU A 89 -2.22 25.08 -7.80
N TRP A 90 -3.00 25.33 -6.74
CA TRP A 90 -3.90 26.50 -6.67
C TRP A 90 -3.17 27.74 -6.17
N GLY A 91 -2.36 27.63 -5.12
CA GLY A 91 -1.55 28.74 -4.59
C GLY A 91 -0.39 29.12 -5.51
N GLY A 92 0.05 28.21 -6.39
CA GLY A 92 1.11 28.46 -7.37
C GLY A 92 0.67 28.98 -8.73
N GLY A 93 -0.64 29.19 -8.96
CA GLY A 93 -1.15 29.63 -10.26
C GLY A 93 -1.01 28.60 -11.40
N ILE A 94 -0.89 27.30 -11.10
CA ILE A 94 -0.79 26.26 -12.15
C ILE A 94 -2.20 25.91 -12.61
N HIS A 95 -2.68 26.55 -13.68
CA HIS A 95 -4.06 26.42 -14.17
C HIS A 95 -4.29 25.32 -15.24
N ASP A 96 -3.26 24.53 -15.58
CA ASP A 96 -3.40 23.47 -16.57
C ASP A 96 -4.43 22.42 -16.14
N ARG A 97 -5.47 22.25 -16.97
CA ARG A 97 -6.63 21.38 -16.67
C ARG A 97 -6.24 19.91 -16.56
N VAL A 98 -5.25 19.47 -17.34
CA VAL A 98 -4.79 18.07 -17.32
C VAL A 98 -4.06 17.79 -16.01
N VAL A 99 -3.12 18.66 -15.60
CA VAL A 99 -2.41 18.50 -14.32
C VAL A 99 -3.40 18.50 -13.15
N ARG A 100 -4.29 19.50 -13.07
CA ARG A 100 -5.29 19.58 -11.98
C ARG A 100 -6.23 18.38 -11.98
N GLY A 101 -6.76 18.01 -13.15
CA GLY A 101 -7.65 16.87 -13.30
C GLY A 101 -6.99 15.56 -12.85
N SER A 102 -5.74 15.32 -13.27
CA SER A 102 -4.99 14.15 -12.85
C SER A 102 -4.80 14.08 -11.34
N VAL A 103 -4.39 15.19 -10.70
CA VAL A 103 -4.22 15.22 -9.25
C VAL A 103 -5.55 15.03 -8.53
N LEU A 104 -6.65 15.65 -8.99
CA LEU A 104 -7.98 15.44 -8.39
C LEU A 104 -8.43 13.97 -8.48
N VAL A 105 -8.19 13.30 -9.60
CA VAL A 105 -8.46 11.87 -9.74
C VAL A 105 -7.62 11.06 -8.75
N MET A 106 -6.32 11.37 -8.60
CA MET A 106 -5.46 10.71 -7.62
C MET A 106 -5.99 10.88 -6.19
N VAL A 107 -6.43 12.09 -5.83
CA VAL A 107 -7.02 12.39 -4.51
C VAL A 107 -8.29 11.59 -4.30
N ALA A 108 -9.20 11.57 -5.28
CA ALA A 108 -10.44 10.80 -5.20
C ALA A 108 -10.17 9.31 -4.97
N ILE A 109 -9.20 8.74 -5.70
CA ILE A 109 -8.77 7.35 -5.52
C ILE A 109 -8.25 7.12 -4.09
N VAL A 110 -7.39 7.99 -3.57
CA VAL A 110 -6.84 7.84 -2.21
C VAL A 110 -7.92 7.95 -1.15
N LEU A 111 -8.90 8.84 -1.31
CA LEU A 111 -10.04 8.95 -0.39
C LEU A 111 -10.86 7.66 -0.38
N ILE A 112 -11.21 7.12 -1.56
CA ILE A 112 -11.94 5.84 -1.67
C ILE A 112 -11.13 4.71 -1.04
N ALA A 113 -9.83 4.62 -1.35
CA ALA A 113 -8.96 3.57 -0.85
C ALA A 113 -8.79 3.65 0.67
N ALA A 114 -8.57 4.84 1.24
CA ALA A 114 -8.30 5.03 2.66
C ALA A 114 -9.57 4.91 3.52
N LEU A 115 -10.71 5.42 3.05
CA LEU A 115 -11.95 5.49 3.84
C LEU A 115 -12.86 4.29 3.66
N HIS A 116 -12.78 3.57 2.53
CA HIS A 116 -13.69 2.46 2.24
C HIS A 116 -12.96 1.14 2.01
N ILE A 117 -12.00 1.09 1.08
CA ILE A 117 -11.41 -0.20 0.67
C ILE A 117 -10.50 -0.76 1.77
N THR A 118 -9.58 0.04 2.30
CA THR A 118 -8.58 -0.41 3.27
C THR A 118 -9.23 -0.90 4.58
N PRO A 119 -10.17 -0.17 5.21
CA PRO A 119 -10.84 -0.63 6.43
C PRO A 119 -11.55 -1.98 6.26
N GLU A 120 -12.21 -2.18 5.12
CA GLU A 120 -12.92 -3.42 4.78
C GLU A 120 -11.94 -4.59 4.57
N VAL A 121 -10.86 -4.37 3.80
CA VAL A 121 -9.80 -5.38 3.61
C VAL A 121 -9.18 -5.78 4.94
N VAL A 122 -8.93 -4.82 5.84
CA VAL A 122 -8.38 -5.10 7.18
C VAL A 122 -9.37 -5.90 8.02
N THR A 123 -10.64 -5.50 8.03
CA THR A 123 -11.70 -6.15 8.82
C THR A 123 -11.89 -7.61 8.40
N ILE A 124 -12.02 -7.85 7.09
CA ILE A 124 -12.18 -9.20 6.55
C ILE A 124 -10.88 -10.00 6.75
N GLY A 125 -9.72 -9.38 6.47
CA GLY A 125 -8.42 -10.03 6.62
C GLY A 125 -8.17 -10.54 8.04
N ARG A 126 -8.56 -9.78 9.07
CA ARG A 126 -8.43 -10.20 10.48
C ARG A 126 -9.18 -11.49 10.80
N ARG A 127 -10.33 -11.71 10.16
CA ARG A 127 -11.12 -12.94 10.32
C ARG A 127 -10.40 -14.16 9.73
N PHE A 128 -9.48 -13.96 8.79
CA PHE A 128 -8.77 -15.04 8.10
C PHE A 128 -7.41 -15.37 8.70
N ASP A 129 -6.91 -14.57 9.65
CA ASP A 129 -5.54 -14.72 10.16
C ASP A 129 -5.29 -16.14 10.72
N PHE A 130 -6.33 -16.78 11.27
CA PHE A 130 -6.28 -18.14 11.83
C PHE A 130 -7.38 -19.06 11.29
N ALA A 131 -8.14 -18.63 10.28
CA ALA A 131 -9.21 -19.46 9.72
C ALA A 131 -8.62 -20.63 8.89
N PRO A 132 -9.25 -21.82 8.93
CA PRO A 132 -8.95 -22.89 7.99
C PRO A 132 -9.07 -22.38 6.54
N ARG A 133 -8.15 -22.82 5.68
CA ARG A 133 -8.19 -22.47 4.25
C ARG A 133 -8.89 -23.52 3.39
N ASP A 134 -9.16 -24.68 3.99
CA ASP A 134 -9.89 -25.77 3.38
C ASP A 134 -10.97 -26.26 4.37
N PRO A 135 -12.27 -26.03 4.07
CA PRO A 135 -12.77 -25.25 2.94
C PRO A 135 -12.46 -23.75 3.08
N PRO A 136 -12.51 -22.95 1.99
CA PRO A 136 -12.27 -21.52 2.04
C PRO A 136 -13.24 -20.79 2.98
N PRO A 137 -12.79 -19.78 3.74
CA PRO A 137 -13.68 -19.02 4.61
C PRO A 137 -14.81 -18.30 3.84
N PRO A 138 -16.02 -18.20 4.43
CA PRO A 138 -17.03 -17.29 3.93
C PRO A 138 -16.44 -15.87 3.99
N ASP A 139 -16.51 -15.12 2.88
CA ASP A 139 -15.84 -13.84 2.59
C ASP A 139 -14.53 -13.89 1.80
N PHE A 140 -13.94 -15.06 1.52
CA PHE A 140 -12.65 -15.13 0.79
C PHE A 140 -12.72 -14.45 -0.59
N ALA A 141 -13.82 -14.66 -1.32
CA ALA A 141 -14.07 -14.00 -2.61
C ALA A 141 -14.23 -12.48 -2.46
N ARG A 142 -14.86 -12.01 -1.37
CA ARG A 142 -15.05 -10.57 -1.12
C ARG A 142 -13.71 -9.89 -0.83
N PHE A 143 -12.87 -10.51 -0.01
CA PHE A 143 -11.51 -10.02 0.24
C PHE A 143 -10.71 -9.87 -1.05
N TRP A 144 -10.73 -10.88 -1.92
CA TRP A 144 -10.00 -10.83 -3.18
C TRP A 144 -10.52 -9.73 -4.11
N ARG A 145 -11.85 -9.55 -4.21
CA ARG A 145 -12.43 -8.45 -4.98
C ARG A 145 -11.95 -7.08 -4.48
N LEU A 146 -11.97 -6.86 -3.17
CA LEU A 146 -11.50 -5.60 -2.58
C LEU A 146 -9.99 -5.39 -2.78
N HIS A 147 -9.19 -6.45 -2.64
CA HIS A 147 -7.75 -6.39 -2.88
C HIS A 147 -7.44 -6.04 -4.35
N MET A 148 -8.13 -6.65 -5.31
CA MET A 148 -7.96 -6.32 -6.73
C MET A 148 -8.45 -4.92 -7.08
N ALA A 149 -9.58 -4.49 -6.49
CA ALA A 149 -10.04 -3.12 -6.63
C ALA A 149 -8.99 -2.11 -6.13
N TYR A 150 -8.41 -2.35 -4.95
CA TYR A 150 -7.31 -1.54 -4.41
C TYR A 150 -6.13 -1.48 -5.38
N THR A 151 -5.63 -2.64 -5.82
CA THR A 151 -4.46 -2.72 -6.71
C THR A 151 -4.70 -2.02 -8.04
N LEU A 152 -5.87 -2.22 -8.67
CA LEU A 152 -6.20 -1.57 -9.93
C LEU A 152 -6.28 -0.05 -9.78
N LEU A 153 -6.96 0.43 -8.73
CA LEU A 153 -7.05 1.85 -8.43
C LEU A 153 -5.67 2.45 -8.15
N ASP A 154 -4.79 1.73 -7.46
CA ASP A 154 -3.42 2.19 -7.21
C ASP A 154 -2.62 2.33 -8.51
N PHE A 155 -2.77 1.39 -9.45
CA PHE A 155 -2.16 1.51 -10.78
C PHE A 155 -2.73 2.68 -11.59
N VAL A 156 -4.04 2.90 -11.57
CA VAL A 156 -4.66 4.06 -12.22
C VAL A 156 -4.10 5.36 -11.61
N LYS A 157 -4.03 5.45 -10.28
CA LYS A 157 -3.45 6.61 -9.57
C LYS A 157 -1.99 6.85 -9.97
N LEU A 158 -1.18 5.79 -10.05
CA LEU A 158 0.21 5.89 -10.53
C LEU A 158 0.26 6.44 -11.95
N GLY A 159 -0.57 5.92 -12.86
CA GLY A 159 -0.67 6.41 -14.24
C GLY A 159 -1.06 7.88 -14.31
N MET A 160 -2.05 8.32 -13.53
CA MET A 160 -2.45 9.73 -13.46
C MET A 160 -1.33 10.63 -12.94
N GLY A 161 -0.54 10.18 -11.97
CA GLY A 161 0.61 10.93 -11.47
C GLY A 161 1.74 11.04 -12.50
N VAL A 162 1.99 10.00 -13.30
CA VAL A 162 2.93 10.07 -14.43
C VAL A 162 2.44 11.07 -15.49
N VAL A 163 1.15 11.02 -15.85
CA VAL A 163 0.54 11.99 -16.77
C VAL A 163 0.69 13.42 -16.23
N ALA A 164 0.41 13.63 -14.94
CA ALA A 164 0.54 14.93 -14.29
C ALA A 164 1.98 15.45 -14.34
N LEU A 165 2.97 14.63 -13.97
CA LEU A 165 4.39 15.00 -13.99
C LEU A 165 4.87 15.33 -15.40
N PHE A 166 4.54 14.49 -16.38
CA PHE A 166 4.94 14.68 -17.76
C PHE A 166 4.34 15.96 -18.35
N ARG A 167 3.05 16.21 -18.10
CA ARG A 167 2.39 17.44 -18.53
C ARG A 167 2.97 18.66 -17.83
N LEU A 168 3.17 18.57 -16.51
CA LEU A 168 3.75 19.63 -15.70
C LEU A 168 5.12 20.01 -16.25
N ALA A 169 6.01 19.06 -16.53
CA ALA A 169 7.35 19.33 -17.08
C ALA A 169 7.31 20.19 -18.36
N ARG A 170 6.31 19.97 -19.22
CA ARG A 170 6.11 20.68 -20.50
C ARG A 170 5.46 22.05 -20.40
N LEU A 171 4.99 22.48 -19.24
CA LEU A 171 4.46 23.83 -19.06
C LEU A 171 5.59 24.87 -19.14
N PRO A 172 5.37 26.06 -19.72
CA PRO A 172 6.33 27.16 -19.62
C PRO A 172 6.57 27.52 -18.15
N SER A 173 7.79 27.97 -17.85
CA SER A 173 8.20 28.40 -16.50
C SER A 173 7.58 29.74 -16.12
#